data_AF-A0A2E3MYK5-F1
#
_entry.id   AF-A0A2E3MYK5-F1
#
_cell.length_a   1.000
_cell.length_b   1.000
_cell.length_c   1.000
_cell.angle_alpha   90.00
_cell.angle_beta   90.00
_cell.angle_gamma   90.00
#
_symmetry.space_group_name_H-M   'P 1'
#
loop_
_entity.id
_entity.type
_entity.pdbx_description
1 polymer ?
#
loop_
_entity_poly.entity_id
_entity_poly.type
_entity_poly.pdbx_seq_one_letter_code
_entity_poly.pdbx_strand_id
1 'polypeptide(L)'
;MATDFALNYGHTLGPRGRRLLESADGLLAVGVRFTQIDTLNWTLPIPETLVQLDRDPSEIGREYPANAGIVGDLATSMGALQSSLPNATSDRWWDAALGELPHKMTPGAVLSQVRQALPAEGIVVSDVTSLTYRAFDEYPVQGTRDFLYPCHYVTLGYGLPAAIGAQLACPDRPVVAICGDGGVMMSIGELSTAAQHQIPLVVVVVSDQALLAIKASQIKGYENRILGTELQNPDFVALAESMGVTAQRTSDLGQFQELLVDAVAKNQPHLIEICMDGQQQAIIEQIPWL
;
A
#
# COMPACT_ATOMS: atom_id res chain seq x y z
N MET A 1 4.02 0.56 15.62
CA MET A 1 5.11 -0.43 15.54
C MET A 1 5.71 -0.32 14.15
N ALA A 2 7.01 0.00 14.05
CA ALA A 2 7.70 0.26 12.78
C ALA A 2 8.06 -1.02 12.03
N THR A 3 8.09 -1.01 10.70
CA THR A 3 8.53 -2.15 9.88
C THR A 3 10.02 -2.44 10.03
N ASP A 4 10.77 -1.69 10.83
CA ASP A 4 12.21 -1.86 11.06
C ASP A 4 12.53 -2.80 12.23
N PHE A 5 11.80 -3.91 12.34
CA PHE A 5 12.16 -4.98 13.27
C PHE A 5 13.05 -6.00 12.56
N ALA A 6 14.01 -6.56 13.30
CA ALA A 6 14.97 -7.53 12.76
C ALA A 6 14.34 -8.79 12.11
N LEU A 7 13.09 -9.11 12.46
CA LEU A 7 12.34 -10.25 11.94
C LEU A 7 11.20 -9.85 10.99
N ASN A 8 11.19 -8.62 10.50
CA ASN A 8 10.31 -8.25 9.39
C ASN A 8 10.94 -8.65 8.06
N TYR A 9 10.22 -9.44 7.27
CA TYR A 9 10.67 -9.92 5.96
C TYR A 9 9.78 -9.44 4.81
N GLY A 10 8.93 -8.45 5.04
CA GLY A 10 8.09 -7.84 4.02
C GLY A 10 6.80 -8.61 3.74
N HIS A 11 6.21 -8.33 2.60
CA HIS A 11 4.93 -8.89 2.19
C HIS A 11 5.07 -10.35 1.74
N THR A 12 4.04 -11.18 1.93
CA THR A 12 4.06 -12.61 1.57
C THR A 12 4.21 -12.85 0.07
N LEU A 13 3.74 -11.91 -0.76
CA LEU A 13 3.94 -11.94 -2.22
C LEU A 13 5.29 -11.32 -2.65
N GLY A 14 6.01 -10.68 -1.74
CA GLY A 14 7.36 -10.17 -1.99
C GLY A 14 8.39 -11.32 -2.05
N PRO A 15 9.56 -11.12 -2.68
CA PRO A 15 10.55 -12.19 -2.87
C PRO A 15 10.99 -12.88 -1.58
N ARG A 16 11.14 -12.10 -0.50
CA ARG A 16 11.56 -12.59 0.83
C ARG A 16 10.44 -13.39 1.50
N GLY A 17 9.24 -12.81 1.60
CA GLY A 17 8.08 -13.47 2.22
C GLY A 17 7.77 -14.80 1.54
N ARG A 18 7.80 -14.83 0.20
CA ARG A 18 7.59 -16.06 -0.57
C ARG A 18 8.65 -17.12 -0.28
N ARG A 19 9.94 -16.76 -0.32
CA ARG A 19 11.02 -17.71 -0.01
C ARG A 19 10.92 -18.29 1.40
N LEU A 20 10.52 -17.48 2.36
CA LEU A 20 10.34 -17.94 3.74
C LEU A 20 9.15 -18.89 3.86
N LEU A 21 8.02 -18.59 3.21
CA LEU A 21 6.87 -19.49 3.17
C LEU A 21 7.22 -20.84 2.51
N GLU A 22 8.00 -20.82 1.43
CA GLU A 22 8.47 -22.04 0.75
C GLU A 22 9.42 -22.90 1.61
N SER A 23 10.14 -22.29 2.57
CA SER A 23 11.14 -22.97 3.40
C SER A 23 10.65 -23.29 4.81
N ALA A 24 9.60 -22.63 5.28
CA ALA A 24 9.08 -22.80 6.62
C ALA A 24 8.41 -24.18 6.79
N ASP A 25 8.61 -24.79 7.94
CA ASP A 25 7.95 -26.04 8.35
C ASP A 25 6.58 -25.80 9.02
N GLY A 26 6.28 -24.56 9.38
CA GLY A 26 4.98 -24.14 9.89
C GLY A 26 4.69 -22.64 9.77
N LEU A 27 3.41 -22.30 9.81
CA LEU A 27 2.89 -20.94 9.75
C LEU A 27 1.93 -20.66 10.91
N LEU A 28 2.23 -19.61 11.68
CA LEU A 28 1.30 -19.00 12.62
C LEU A 28 0.64 -17.79 11.94
N ALA A 29 -0.63 -17.92 11.58
CA ALA A 29 -1.40 -16.87 10.94
C ALA A 29 -2.28 -16.15 11.97
N VAL A 30 -2.14 -14.82 12.08
CA VAL A 30 -2.80 -14.01 13.12
C VAL A 30 -3.67 -12.94 12.47
N GLY A 31 -4.99 -13.09 12.54
CA GLY A 31 -5.97 -12.18 11.93
C GLY A 31 -5.89 -12.14 10.40
N VAL A 32 -5.61 -13.28 9.77
CA VAL A 32 -5.40 -13.41 8.32
C VAL A 32 -6.54 -14.23 7.71
N ARG A 33 -7.20 -13.65 6.71
CA ARG A 33 -8.32 -14.29 6.00
C ARG A 33 -7.91 -15.14 4.80
N PHE A 34 -6.65 -15.06 4.38
CA PHE A 34 -6.14 -15.77 3.19
C PHE A 34 -6.98 -15.54 1.93
N THR A 35 -7.40 -14.29 1.70
CA THR A 35 -8.26 -13.98 0.56
C THR A 35 -7.60 -14.33 -0.77
N GLN A 36 -8.40 -14.48 -1.83
CA GLN A 36 -7.91 -14.77 -3.18
C GLN A 36 -6.79 -13.81 -3.64
N ILE A 37 -6.89 -12.52 -3.30
CA ILE A 37 -5.91 -11.50 -3.69
C ILE A 37 -4.62 -11.68 -2.88
N ASP A 38 -4.73 -11.83 -1.56
CA ASP A 38 -3.57 -11.96 -0.66
C ASP A 38 -2.75 -13.24 -0.92
N THR A 39 -3.37 -14.24 -1.53
CA THR A 39 -2.80 -15.58 -1.74
C THR A 39 -2.51 -15.89 -3.21
N LEU A 40 -2.56 -14.88 -4.07
CA LEU A 40 -2.34 -15.00 -5.52
C LEU A 40 -3.20 -16.14 -6.11
N ASN A 41 -4.51 -16.02 -5.99
CA ASN A 41 -5.47 -17.03 -6.43
C ASN A 41 -5.24 -18.40 -5.74
N TRP A 42 -5.06 -18.38 -4.41
CA TRP A 42 -4.79 -19.55 -3.57
C TRP A 42 -3.54 -20.36 -3.95
N THR A 43 -2.59 -19.75 -4.68
CA THR A 43 -1.35 -20.41 -5.10
C THR A 43 -0.18 -20.20 -4.15
N LEU A 44 -0.36 -19.39 -3.10
CA LEU A 44 0.66 -19.16 -2.07
C LEU A 44 1.05 -20.50 -1.41
N PRO A 45 2.35 -20.84 -1.30
CA PRO A 45 2.80 -22.10 -0.72
C PRO A 45 2.71 -22.04 0.81
N ILE A 46 1.53 -22.35 1.35
CA ILE A 46 1.31 -22.42 2.79
C ILE A 46 1.95 -23.70 3.33
N PRO A 47 2.80 -23.63 4.39
CA PRO A 47 3.34 -24.81 5.06
C PRO A 47 2.25 -25.78 5.54
N GLU A 48 2.55 -27.07 5.56
CA GLU A 48 1.60 -28.12 5.99
C GLU A 48 1.13 -27.93 7.44
N THR A 49 1.99 -27.38 8.30
CA THR A 49 1.62 -27.02 9.67
C THR A 49 1.12 -25.58 9.69
N LEU A 50 -0.20 -25.40 9.74
CA LEU A 50 -0.88 -24.11 9.84
C LEU A 50 -1.64 -24.00 11.16
N VAL A 51 -1.31 -22.97 11.95
CA VAL A 51 -2.08 -22.55 13.12
C VAL A 51 -2.69 -21.19 12.83
N GLN A 52 -4.01 -21.07 12.98
CA GLN A 52 -4.74 -19.83 12.73
C GLN A 52 -5.32 -19.24 14.03
N LEU A 53 -5.12 -17.93 14.21
CA LEU A 53 -5.75 -17.13 15.25
C LEU A 53 -6.67 -16.12 14.56
N ASP A 54 -7.96 -16.17 14.84
CA ASP A 54 -8.92 -15.17 14.36
C ASP A 54 -9.97 -14.86 15.41
N ARG A 55 -10.57 -13.68 15.35
CA ARG A 55 -11.71 -13.34 16.19
C ARG A 55 -13.00 -13.94 15.64
N ASP A 56 -13.09 -14.12 14.32
CA ASP A 56 -14.22 -14.72 13.64
C ASP A 56 -14.00 -16.23 13.46
N PRO A 57 -14.83 -17.09 14.10
CA PRO A 57 -14.70 -18.54 13.96
C PRO A 57 -14.90 -19.04 12.52
N SER A 58 -15.57 -18.27 11.65
CA SER A 58 -15.83 -18.66 10.26
C SER A 58 -14.62 -18.53 9.34
N GLU A 59 -13.58 -17.82 9.76
CA GLU A 59 -12.34 -17.66 9.00
C GLU A 59 -11.35 -18.81 9.26
N ILE A 60 -11.49 -19.50 10.39
CA ILE A 60 -10.62 -20.63 10.75
C ILE A 60 -10.82 -21.79 9.76
N GLY A 61 -9.75 -22.17 9.08
CA GLY A 61 -9.73 -23.28 8.13
C GLY A 61 -10.49 -23.02 6.84
N ARG A 62 -10.96 -21.78 6.61
CA ARG A 62 -11.88 -21.44 5.52
C ARG A 62 -11.25 -21.62 4.13
N GLU A 63 -10.12 -20.97 3.91
CA GLU A 63 -9.43 -20.95 2.61
C GLU A 63 -8.32 -22.01 2.53
N TYR A 64 -7.65 -22.28 3.66
CA TYR A 64 -6.63 -23.33 3.81
C TYR A 64 -6.93 -24.16 5.05
N PRO A 65 -6.83 -25.51 5.01
CA PRO A 65 -7.01 -26.36 6.18
C PRO A 65 -6.02 -25.99 7.29
N ALA A 66 -6.53 -25.64 8.47
CA ALA A 66 -5.70 -25.35 9.64
C ALA A 66 -5.57 -26.59 10.54
N ASN A 67 -4.36 -26.90 11.02
CA ASN A 67 -4.10 -27.98 11.97
C ASN A 67 -4.61 -27.63 13.37
N ALA A 68 -4.60 -26.33 13.71
CA ALA A 68 -5.20 -25.81 14.93
C ALA A 68 -5.77 -24.40 14.69
N GLY A 69 -6.87 -24.10 15.38
CA GLY A 69 -7.53 -22.81 15.35
C GLY A 69 -7.76 -22.26 16.76
N ILE A 70 -7.48 -20.99 16.96
CA ILE A 70 -7.75 -20.27 18.21
C ILE A 70 -8.71 -19.13 17.89
N VAL A 71 -9.92 -19.23 18.44
CA VAL A 71 -10.96 -18.21 18.25
C VAL A 71 -10.99 -17.28 19.46
N GLY A 72 -10.77 -15.99 19.24
CA GLY A 72 -10.85 -15.00 20.32
C GLY A 72 -10.24 -13.66 19.99
N ASP A 73 -10.16 -12.80 21.01
CA ASP A 73 -9.42 -11.55 20.89
C ASP A 73 -7.93 -11.85 20.62
N LEU A 74 -7.39 -11.24 19.55
CA LEU A 74 -6.03 -11.52 19.09
C LEU A 74 -4.97 -11.07 20.09
N ALA A 75 -5.15 -9.93 20.75
CA ALA A 75 -4.19 -9.43 21.72
C ALA A 75 -4.12 -10.34 22.96
N THR A 76 -5.27 -10.77 23.46
CA THR A 76 -5.39 -11.70 24.58
C THR A 76 -4.79 -13.07 24.22
N SER A 77 -5.15 -13.62 23.05
CA SER A 77 -4.65 -14.91 22.58
C SER A 77 -3.13 -14.91 22.37
N MET A 78 -2.58 -13.84 21.77
CA MET A 78 -1.13 -13.70 21.59
C MET A 78 -0.39 -13.57 22.93
N GLY A 79 -0.95 -12.84 23.89
CA GLY A 79 -0.35 -12.73 25.24
C GLY A 79 -0.32 -14.07 25.97
N ALA A 80 -1.39 -14.86 25.88
CA ALA A 80 -1.44 -16.20 26.47
C ALA A 80 -0.46 -17.17 25.79
N LEU A 81 -0.36 -17.11 24.45
CA LEU A 81 0.60 -17.91 23.68
C LEU A 81 2.04 -17.56 24.06
N GLN A 82 2.37 -16.27 24.08
CA GLN A 82 3.70 -15.79 24.48
C GLN A 82 4.07 -16.24 25.91
N SER A 83 3.11 -16.24 26.84
CA SER A 83 3.35 -16.67 28.23
C SER A 83 3.53 -18.19 28.38
N SER A 84 2.99 -18.96 27.43
CA SER A 84 3.00 -20.43 27.48
C SER A 84 4.19 -21.03 26.72
N LEU A 85 4.76 -20.30 25.78
CA LEU A 85 5.89 -20.75 24.98
C LEU A 85 7.21 -20.52 25.73
N PRO A 86 8.13 -21.51 25.73
CA PRO A 86 9.47 -21.28 26.23
C PRO A 86 10.22 -20.31 25.31
N ASN A 87 11.15 -19.55 25.88
CA ASN A 87 12.12 -18.80 25.06
C ASN A 87 12.93 -19.80 24.23
N ALA A 88 12.85 -19.68 22.91
CA ALA A 88 13.61 -20.50 21.98
C ALA A 88 14.68 -19.65 21.28
N THR A 89 15.85 -20.24 21.05
CA THR A 89 16.84 -19.71 20.12
C THR A 89 16.64 -20.41 18.78
N SER A 90 16.50 -19.64 17.71
CA SER A 90 16.49 -20.16 16.35
C SER A 90 17.93 -20.33 15.85
N ASP A 91 18.18 -21.36 15.04
CA ASP A 91 19.41 -21.51 14.24
C ASP A 91 19.48 -20.48 13.09
N ARG A 92 18.46 -19.62 12.98
CA ARG A 92 18.30 -18.61 11.93
C ARG A 92 18.22 -19.24 10.54
N TRP A 93 17.49 -20.34 10.39
CA TRP A 93 17.22 -21.00 9.11
C TRP A 93 16.82 -20.04 7.97
N TRP A 94 16.17 -18.92 8.31
CA TRP A 94 15.79 -17.88 7.35
C TRP A 94 17.00 -17.25 6.65
N ASP A 95 18.18 -17.15 7.27
CA ASP A 95 19.36 -16.58 6.62
C ASP A 95 19.78 -17.43 5.41
N ALA A 96 19.71 -18.76 5.53
CA ALA A 96 19.96 -19.67 4.42
C ALA A 96 18.85 -19.62 3.36
N ALA A 97 17.59 -19.57 3.78
CA ALA A 97 16.45 -19.48 2.88
C ALA A 97 16.48 -18.20 2.02
N LEU A 98 16.81 -17.07 2.65
CA LEU A 98 16.84 -15.75 2.02
C LEU A 98 18.09 -15.53 1.16
N GLY A 99 19.22 -16.14 1.52
CA GLY A 99 20.48 -15.98 0.82
C GLY A 99 20.89 -14.51 0.68
N GLU A 100 21.14 -14.08 -0.55
CA GLU A 100 21.59 -12.71 -0.87
C GLU A 100 20.44 -11.72 -1.10
N LEU A 101 19.18 -12.10 -0.87
CA LEU A 101 18.06 -11.19 -1.03
C LEU A 101 18.24 -9.97 -0.10
N PRO A 102 18.08 -8.73 -0.61
CA PRO A 102 18.25 -7.53 0.19
C PRO A 102 17.24 -7.52 1.34
N HIS A 103 17.65 -7.06 2.52
CA HIS A 103 16.79 -7.04 3.70
C HIS A 103 15.62 -6.06 3.56
N LYS A 104 15.88 -4.90 2.96
CA LYS A 104 14.90 -3.87 2.66
C LYS A 104 14.82 -3.70 1.15
N MET A 105 13.60 -3.73 0.62
CA MET A 105 13.35 -3.37 -0.77
C MET A 105 13.46 -1.85 -0.92
N THR A 106 14.09 -1.40 -2.00
CA THR A 106 14.22 0.03 -2.28
C THR A 106 12.92 0.51 -2.93
N PRO A 107 12.19 1.45 -2.31
CA PRO A 107 11.01 2.00 -2.95
C PRO A 107 11.33 2.74 -4.24
N GLY A 108 10.42 2.63 -5.21
CA GLY A 108 10.40 3.51 -6.38
C GLY A 108 10.45 4.99 -5.99
N ALA A 109 10.95 5.83 -6.89
CA ALA A 109 11.33 7.21 -6.59
C ALA A 109 10.21 8.01 -5.88
N VAL A 110 8.98 7.97 -6.39
CA VAL A 110 7.84 8.66 -5.77
C VAL A 110 7.53 8.14 -4.36
N LEU A 111 7.50 6.82 -4.15
CA LEU A 111 7.25 6.24 -2.81
C LEU A 111 8.35 6.62 -1.81
N SER A 112 9.60 6.59 -2.26
CA SER A 112 10.75 7.00 -1.46
C SER A 112 10.63 8.46 -1.03
N GLN A 113 10.25 9.34 -1.95
CA GLN A 113 10.06 10.76 -1.69
C GLN A 113 8.89 11.04 -0.76
N VAL A 114 7.76 10.36 -0.95
CA VAL A 114 6.62 10.42 -0.01
C VAL A 114 7.04 10.00 1.40
N ARG A 115 7.82 8.92 1.53
CA ARG A 115 8.30 8.51 2.84
C ARG A 115 9.23 9.53 3.48
N GLN A 116 10.13 10.13 2.71
CA GLN A 116 11.10 11.14 3.19
C GLN A 116 10.42 12.45 3.61
N ALA A 117 9.33 12.84 2.94
CA ALA A 117 8.59 14.05 3.27
C ALA A 117 7.75 13.93 4.54
N LEU A 118 7.42 12.72 4.98
CA LEU A 118 6.58 12.46 6.14
C LEU A 118 7.40 12.09 7.39
N PRO A 119 7.06 12.61 8.58
CA PRO A 119 7.61 12.11 9.85
C PRO A 119 7.18 10.66 10.08
N ALA A 120 7.81 9.98 11.05
CA ALA A 120 7.57 8.56 11.30
C ALA A 120 6.07 8.23 11.48
N GLU A 121 5.34 9.05 12.22
CA GLU A 121 3.91 8.91 12.48
C GLU A 121 3.01 9.40 11.33
N GLY A 122 3.56 9.88 10.21
CA GLY A 122 2.78 10.30 9.05
C GLY A 122 1.98 9.16 8.44
N ILE A 123 0.76 9.46 7.98
CA ILE A 123 -0.16 8.47 7.40
C ILE A 123 -0.10 8.59 5.88
N VAL A 124 0.06 7.46 5.20
CA VAL A 124 -0.15 7.33 3.77
C VAL A 124 -1.46 6.63 3.51
N VAL A 125 -2.28 7.22 2.66
CA VAL A 125 -3.47 6.60 2.11
C VAL A 125 -3.23 6.35 0.63
N SER A 126 -3.34 5.11 0.20
CA SER A 126 -3.05 4.74 -1.17
C SER A 126 -4.33 4.32 -1.87
N ASP A 127 -4.63 5.00 -2.97
CA ASP A 127 -5.65 4.57 -3.93
C ASP A 127 -5.12 3.36 -4.72
N VAL A 128 -5.94 2.83 -5.61
CA VAL A 128 -5.56 1.76 -6.52
C VAL A 128 -4.80 2.36 -7.71
N THR A 129 -3.49 2.18 -7.71
CA THR A 129 -2.59 2.67 -8.76
C THR A 129 -1.51 1.63 -9.05
N SER A 130 -0.91 1.66 -10.24
CA SER A 130 0.21 0.77 -10.58
C SER A 130 1.36 0.90 -9.57
N LEU A 131 1.60 2.11 -9.07
CA LEU A 131 2.63 2.40 -8.08
C LEU A 131 2.30 1.80 -6.70
N THR A 132 1.02 1.77 -6.33
CA THR A 132 0.56 1.23 -5.03
C THR A 132 0.85 -0.26 -4.88
N TYR A 133 0.78 -1.05 -5.96
CA TYR A 133 1.08 -2.48 -5.89
C TYR A 133 2.52 -2.78 -5.47
N ARG A 134 3.45 -1.87 -5.76
CA ARG A 134 4.84 -1.95 -5.29
C ARG A 134 4.97 -1.58 -3.82
N ALA A 135 4.13 -0.66 -3.34
CA ALA A 135 4.18 -0.15 -1.98
C ALA A 135 4.03 -1.23 -0.91
N PHE A 136 3.37 -2.36 -1.21
CA PHE A 136 3.22 -3.47 -0.26
C PHE A 136 4.55 -4.08 0.19
N ASP A 137 5.54 -4.15 -0.71
CA ASP A 137 6.87 -4.70 -0.39
C ASP A 137 7.89 -3.59 -0.14
N GLU A 138 7.67 -2.41 -0.72
CA GLU A 138 8.67 -1.35 -0.78
C GLU A 138 8.47 -0.19 0.20
N TYR A 139 7.22 0.11 0.59
CA TYR A 139 6.96 1.28 1.42
C TYR A 139 7.18 0.95 2.91
N PRO A 140 8.13 1.60 3.61
CA PRO A 140 8.42 1.28 4.99
C PRO A 140 7.38 1.93 5.92
N VAL A 141 6.46 1.11 6.45
CA VAL A 141 5.40 1.52 7.37
C VAL A 141 5.94 1.64 8.79
N GLN A 142 5.95 2.84 9.37
CA GLN A 142 6.60 3.10 10.66
C GLN A 142 5.69 2.88 11.88
N GLY A 143 4.39 2.65 11.66
CA GLY A 143 3.43 2.52 12.75
C GLY A 143 2.14 1.79 12.38
N THR A 144 1.31 1.57 13.40
CA THR A 144 0.02 0.90 13.23
C THR A 144 -1.00 1.89 12.67
N ARG A 145 -1.68 1.52 11.58
CA ARG A 145 -2.64 2.38 10.86
C ARG A 145 -1.99 3.57 10.15
N ASP A 146 -0.73 3.44 9.75
CA ASP A 146 0.03 4.48 9.04
C ASP A 146 -0.01 4.29 7.51
N PHE A 147 -0.51 3.15 7.05
CA PHE A 147 -0.70 2.86 5.63
C PHE A 147 -2.11 2.30 5.41
N LEU A 148 -2.92 3.01 4.63
CA LEU A 148 -4.31 2.66 4.36
C LEU A 148 -4.49 2.33 2.87
N TYR A 149 -5.13 1.20 2.56
CA TYR A 149 -5.37 0.73 1.20
C TYR A 149 -6.68 -0.07 1.14
N PRO A 150 -7.50 0.04 0.08
CA PRO A 150 -8.77 -0.71 -0.03
C PRO A 150 -8.53 -2.17 -0.45
N CYS A 151 -7.88 -2.96 0.41
CA CYS A 151 -7.34 -4.29 0.09
C CYS A 151 -8.38 -5.33 -0.37
N HIS A 152 -9.64 -5.22 0.06
CA HIS A 152 -10.67 -6.21 -0.28
C HIS A 152 -11.29 -6.01 -1.66
N TYR A 153 -11.84 -4.82 -1.90
CA TYR A 153 -12.57 -4.54 -3.15
C TYR A 153 -11.70 -3.85 -4.20
N VAL A 154 -10.49 -3.42 -3.84
CA VAL A 154 -9.58 -2.71 -4.74
C VAL A 154 -10.32 -1.54 -5.39
N THR A 155 -10.95 -0.72 -4.54
CA THR A 155 -11.87 0.35 -4.95
C THR A 155 -11.11 1.58 -5.43
N LEU A 156 -11.21 1.90 -6.72
CA LEU A 156 -10.73 3.17 -7.28
C LEU A 156 -11.50 4.35 -6.68
N GLY A 157 -10.78 5.43 -6.36
CA GLY A 157 -11.35 6.64 -5.76
C GLY A 157 -11.40 6.63 -4.24
N TYR A 158 -10.88 5.58 -3.61
CA TYR A 158 -10.79 5.47 -2.15
C TYR A 158 -9.86 6.51 -1.52
N GLY A 159 -8.75 6.86 -2.21
CA GLY A 159 -7.61 7.54 -1.61
C GLY A 159 -7.95 8.89 -0.98
N LEU A 160 -8.61 9.77 -1.73
CA LEU A 160 -8.99 11.11 -1.26
C LEU A 160 -9.98 11.09 -0.07
N PRO A 161 -11.17 10.47 -0.16
CA PRO A 161 -12.11 10.44 0.97
C PRO A 161 -11.54 9.72 2.20
N ALA A 162 -10.74 8.66 2.02
CA ALA A 162 -10.10 7.99 3.14
C ALA A 162 -9.01 8.85 3.79
N ALA A 163 -8.25 9.65 3.02
CA ALA A 163 -7.28 10.60 3.55
C ALA A 163 -7.96 11.73 4.34
N ILE A 164 -9.10 12.24 3.87
CA ILE A 164 -9.93 13.18 4.61
C ILE A 164 -10.32 12.58 5.97
N GLY A 165 -10.84 11.34 5.98
CA GLY A 165 -11.21 10.65 7.21
C GLY A 165 -10.01 10.43 8.14
N ALA A 166 -8.85 10.04 7.60
CA ALA A 166 -7.63 9.83 8.36
C ALA A 166 -7.15 11.14 9.01
N GLN A 167 -7.13 12.25 8.26
CA GLN A 167 -6.70 13.56 8.77
C GLN A 167 -7.63 14.07 9.86
N LEU A 168 -8.94 13.86 9.74
CA LEU A 168 -9.93 14.22 10.77
C LEU A 168 -9.79 13.36 12.03
N ALA A 169 -9.52 12.06 11.88
CA ALA A 169 -9.33 11.15 13.01
C ALA A 169 -7.99 11.35 13.73
N CYS A 170 -6.99 11.90 13.02
CA CYS A 170 -5.63 12.10 13.48
C CYS A 170 -5.14 13.51 13.13
N PRO A 171 -5.71 14.57 13.74
CA PRO A 171 -5.47 15.96 13.34
C PRO A 171 -4.01 16.40 13.43
N ASP A 172 -3.24 15.80 14.34
CA ASP A 172 -1.83 16.16 14.57
C ASP A 172 -0.85 15.38 13.69
N ARG A 173 -1.33 14.47 12.84
CA ARG A 173 -0.49 13.61 11.99
C ARG A 173 -0.64 14.05 10.54
N PRO A 174 0.45 14.29 9.80
CA PRO A 174 0.35 14.64 8.40
C PRO A 174 -0.14 13.44 7.58
N VAL A 175 -1.07 13.70 6.65
CA VAL A 175 -1.65 12.70 5.77
C VAL A 175 -1.32 12.99 4.31
N VAL A 176 -0.78 11.99 3.61
CA VAL A 176 -0.57 12.03 2.15
C VAL A 176 -1.44 10.97 1.49
N ALA A 177 -2.31 11.38 0.57
CA ALA A 177 -3.03 10.50 -0.33
C ALA A 177 -2.21 10.30 -1.61
N ILE A 178 -1.94 9.06 -2.01
CA ILE A 178 -1.34 8.74 -3.31
C ILE A 178 -2.45 8.18 -4.19
N CYS A 179 -2.80 8.93 -5.23
CA CYS A 179 -3.87 8.61 -6.15
C CYS A 179 -3.34 8.53 -7.59
N GLY A 180 -3.95 7.68 -8.41
CA GLY A 180 -3.75 7.70 -9.86
C GLY A 180 -4.68 8.75 -10.46
N ASP A 181 -4.34 9.29 -11.61
CA ASP A 181 -5.17 10.24 -12.35
C ASP A 181 -6.59 9.71 -12.65
N GLY A 182 -6.74 8.46 -13.09
CA GLY A 182 -8.05 7.84 -13.28
C GLY A 182 -8.80 7.58 -11.97
N GLY A 183 -8.08 7.19 -10.92
CA GLY A 183 -8.65 6.89 -9.61
C GLY A 183 -9.15 8.14 -8.89
N VAL A 184 -8.35 9.21 -8.87
CA VAL A 184 -8.70 10.45 -8.18
C VAL A 184 -9.96 11.08 -8.78
N MET A 185 -10.16 10.97 -10.10
CA MET A 185 -11.35 11.52 -10.78
C MET A 185 -12.67 10.90 -10.31
N MET A 186 -12.64 9.71 -9.71
CA MET A 186 -13.84 9.07 -9.14
C MET A 186 -14.36 9.80 -7.90
N SER A 187 -13.49 10.51 -7.18
CA SER A 187 -13.82 11.21 -5.92
C SER A 187 -13.29 12.64 -5.83
N ILE A 188 -12.81 13.22 -6.94
CA ILE A 188 -12.15 14.53 -6.99
C ILE A 188 -12.98 15.67 -6.41
N GLY A 189 -14.32 15.57 -6.43
CA GLY A 189 -15.22 16.53 -5.82
C GLY A 189 -14.98 16.74 -4.33
N GLU A 190 -14.40 15.76 -3.64
CA GLU A 190 -14.06 15.85 -2.21
C GLU A 190 -12.92 16.83 -1.91
N LEU A 191 -12.21 17.34 -2.93
CA LEU A 191 -11.31 18.49 -2.75
C LEU A 191 -12.08 19.71 -2.23
N SER A 192 -13.34 19.89 -2.65
CA SER A 192 -14.20 20.97 -2.13
C SER A 192 -14.52 20.78 -0.65
N THR A 193 -14.73 19.55 -0.19
CA THR A 193 -14.89 19.21 1.23
C THR A 193 -13.62 19.55 2.02
N ALA A 194 -12.46 19.13 1.52
CA ALA A 194 -11.17 19.42 2.15
C ALA A 194 -10.92 20.94 2.25
N ALA A 195 -11.23 21.70 1.20
CA ALA A 195 -11.11 23.16 1.20
C ALA A 195 -12.11 23.83 2.16
N GLN A 196 -13.39 23.46 2.11
CA GLN A 196 -14.43 24.04 2.96
C GLN A 196 -14.10 23.91 4.44
N HIS A 197 -13.54 22.75 4.84
CA HIS A 197 -13.20 22.44 6.22
C HIS A 197 -11.72 22.67 6.56
N GLN A 198 -10.92 23.19 5.63
CA GLN A 198 -9.48 23.43 5.78
C GLN A 198 -8.73 22.20 6.30
N ILE A 199 -9.05 21.03 5.74
CA ILE A 199 -8.48 19.74 6.17
C ILE A 199 -7.06 19.63 5.60
N PRO A 200 -6.02 19.56 6.45
CA PRO A 200 -4.62 19.75 6.04
C PRO A 200 -3.98 18.46 5.49
N LEU A 201 -4.48 17.97 4.37
CA LEU A 201 -3.94 16.77 3.69
C LEU A 201 -3.26 17.13 2.36
N VAL A 202 -2.32 16.30 1.93
CA VAL A 202 -1.69 16.42 0.60
C VAL A 202 -2.15 15.29 -0.32
N VAL A 203 -2.72 15.63 -1.47
CA VAL A 203 -3.08 14.67 -2.53
C VAL A 203 -1.99 14.65 -3.59
N VAL A 204 -1.29 13.54 -3.71
CA VAL A 204 -0.35 13.28 -4.81
C VAL A 204 -1.09 12.55 -5.92
N VAL A 205 -1.23 13.18 -7.08
CA VAL A 205 -1.79 12.56 -8.29
C VAL A 205 -0.63 12.09 -9.16
N VAL A 206 -0.47 10.77 -9.28
CA VAL A 206 0.46 10.14 -10.22
C VAL A 206 -0.26 10.04 -11.57
N SER A 207 0.17 10.86 -12.53
CA SER A 207 -0.56 11.09 -13.78
C SER A 207 0.20 10.46 -14.95
N ASP A 208 -0.25 9.27 -15.38
CA ASP A 208 0.32 8.55 -16.52
C ASP A 208 -0.61 8.52 -17.75
N GLN A 209 -1.77 9.18 -17.67
CA GLN A 209 -2.82 9.26 -18.69
C GLN A 209 -3.45 7.90 -19.02
N ALA A 210 -3.42 6.95 -18.09
CA ALA A 210 -4.05 5.65 -18.27
C ALA A 210 -4.55 5.00 -16.96
N LEU A 211 -5.52 4.09 -17.09
CA LEU A 211 -5.76 3.05 -16.09
C LEU A 211 -4.67 1.98 -16.22
N LEU A 212 -3.45 2.34 -15.82
CA LEU A 212 -2.23 1.68 -16.30
C LEU A 212 -2.13 0.20 -15.93
N ALA A 213 -2.58 -0.21 -14.74
CA ALA A 213 -2.56 -1.62 -14.35
C ALA A 213 -3.47 -2.49 -15.25
N ILE A 214 -4.62 -1.93 -15.67
CA ILE A 214 -5.54 -2.59 -16.60
C ILE A 214 -4.92 -2.61 -18.01
N LYS A 215 -4.35 -1.48 -18.45
CA LYS A 215 -3.62 -1.39 -19.73
C LYS A 215 -2.48 -2.40 -19.82
N ALA A 216 -1.70 -2.53 -18.74
CA ALA A 216 -0.61 -3.48 -18.59
C ALA A 216 -1.09 -4.93 -18.72
N SER A 217 -2.21 -5.27 -18.07
CA SER A 217 -2.85 -6.59 -18.17
C SER A 217 -3.30 -6.89 -19.60
N GLN A 218 -3.85 -5.89 -20.31
CA GLN A 218 -4.24 -5.98 -21.72
C GLN A 218 -3.03 -6.22 -22.64
N ILE A 219 -1.92 -5.49 -22.40
CA ILE A 219 -0.67 -5.63 -23.14
C ILE A 219 -0.11 -7.05 -23.02
N LYS A 220 0.08 -7.52 -21.78
CA LYS A 220 0.71 -8.81 -21.50
C LYS A 220 -0.19 -10.01 -21.78
N GLY A 221 -1.48 -9.90 -21.48
CA GLY A 221 -2.42 -11.03 -21.53
C GLY A 221 -3.23 -11.14 -22.82
N TYR A 222 -3.28 -10.10 -23.66
CA TYR A 222 -4.25 -10.03 -24.77
C TYR A 222 -3.65 -9.47 -26.07
N GLU A 223 -2.42 -9.88 -26.42
CA GLU A 223 -1.78 -9.54 -27.70
C GLU A 223 -1.78 -8.02 -27.99
N ASN A 224 -1.51 -7.19 -26.96
CA ASN A 224 -1.53 -5.73 -27.07
C ASN A 224 -2.89 -5.11 -27.44
N ARG A 225 -4.01 -5.81 -27.21
CA ARG A 225 -5.36 -5.26 -27.43
C ARG A 225 -5.78 -4.33 -26.30
N ILE A 226 -5.46 -3.05 -26.46
CA ILE A 226 -5.79 -1.98 -25.52
C ILE A 226 -7.23 -1.51 -25.75
N LEU A 227 -8.04 -1.44 -24.69
CA LEU A 227 -9.43 -0.97 -24.74
C LEU A 227 -9.83 -0.27 -23.45
N GLY A 228 -10.32 0.97 -23.56
CA GLY A 228 -10.98 1.70 -22.47
C GLY A 228 -10.06 2.09 -21.30
N THR A 229 -8.76 2.11 -21.51
CA THR A 229 -7.76 2.38 -20.47
C THR A 229 -6.95 3.65 -20.71
N GLU A 230 -7.14 4.34 -21.83
CA GLU A 230 -6.51 5.64 -22.10
C GLU A 230 -7.40 6.77 -21.57
N LEU A 231 -6.78 7.74 -20.91
CA LEU A 231 -7.48 8.82 -20.21
C LEU A 231 -7.17 10.17 -20.88
N GLN A 232 -8.20 11.01 -20.94
CA GLN A 232 -8.04 12.44 -21.19
C GLN A 232 -8.37 13.18 -19.90
N ASN A 233 -7.33 13.61 -19.19
CA ASN A 233 -7.48 14.25 -17.89
C ASN A 233 -7.81 15.75 -18.04
N PRO A 234 -8.55 16.34 -17.09
CA PRO A 234 -8.62 17.79 -16.96
C PRO A 234 -7.28 18.36 -16.48
N ASP A 235 -7.13 19.69 -16.51
CA ASP A 235 -6.03 20.32 -15.78
C ASP A 235 -6.29 20.22 -14.27
N PHE A 236 -5.62 19.26 -13.60
CA PHE A 236 -5.79 19.02 -12.17
C PHE A 236 -5.42 20.23 -11.31
N VAL A 237 -4.50 21.09 -11.74
CA VAL A 237 -4.12 22.30 -11.00
C VAL A 237 -5.29 23.28 -11.04
N ALA A 238 -5.76 23.63 -12.23
CA ALA A 238 -6.89 24.55 -12.38
C ALA A 238 -8.17 24.02 -11.72
N LEU A 239 -8.40 22.70 -11.77
CA LEU A 239 -9.53 22.05 -11.11
C LEU A 239 -9.46 22.19 -9.59
N ALA A 240 -8.31 21.87 -8.99
CA ALA A 240 -8.11 21.99 -7.54
C ALA A 240 -8.21 23.44 -7.06
N GLU A 241 -7.60 24.39 -7.79
CA GLU A 241 -7.69 25.82 -7.49
C GLU A 241 -9.14 26.32 -7.56
N SER A 242 -9.93 25.85 -8.53
CA SER A 242 -11.36 26.18 -8.63
C SER A 242 -12.18 25.71 -7.43
N MET A 243 -11.70 24.69 -6.71
CA MET A 243 -12.31 24.16 -5.49
C MET A 243 -11.70 24.76 -4.20
N GLY A 244 -10.74 25.67 -4.32
CA GLY A 244 -10.09 26.32 -3.17
C GLY A 244 -8.93 25.53 -2.58
N VAL A 245 -8.33 24.59 -3.33
CA VAL A 245 -7.16 23.81 -2.92
C VAL A 245 -5.92 24.36 -3.62
N THR A 246 -4.81 24.54 -2.89
CA THR A 246 -3.54 24.93 -3.50
C THR A 246 -3.01 23.78 -4.33
N ALA A 247 -2.63 24.02 -5.58
CA ALA A 247 -2.19 22.95 -6.46
C ALA A 247 -0.96 23.29 -7.28
N GLN A 248 -0.14 22.27 -7.53
CA GLN A 248 1.10 22.39 -8.29
C GLN A 248 1.29 21.15 -9.17
N ARG A 249 1.96 21.33 -10.31
CA ARG A 249 2.31 20.25 -11.26
C ARG A 249 3.81 20.23 -11.46
N THR A 250 4.40 19.04 -11.53
CA THR A 250 5.78 18.84 -11.97
C THR A 250 5.94 17.51 -12.70
N SER A 251 6.99 17.40 -13.52
CA SER A 251 7.48 16.13 -14.08
C SER A 251 8.88 15.80 -13.57
N ASP A 252 9.45 16.63 -12.69
CA ASP A 252 10.79 16.48 -12.15
C ASP A 252 10.73 15.93 -10.72
N LEU A 253 11.48 14.85 -10.48
CA LEU A 253 11.51 14.20 -9.18
C LEU A 253 12.22 15.05 -8.11
N GLY A 254 13.19 15.89 -8.49
CA GLY A 254 13.84 16.79 -7.52
C GLY A 254 12.85 17.83 -7.00
N GLN A 255 12.15 18.49 -7.93
CA GLN A 255 11.10 19.44 -7.62
C GLN A 255 9.94 18.79 -6.85
N PHE A 256 9.53 17.57 -7.22
CA PHE A 256 8.45 16.85 -6.52
C PHE A 256 8.73 16.70 -5.02
N GLN A 257 9.96 16.33 -4.64
CA GLN A 257 10.36 16.25 -3.23
C GLN A 257 10.22 17.59 -2.50
N GLU A 258 10.69 18.67 -3.11
CA GLU A 258 10.61 20.02 -2.52
C GLU A 258 9.16 20.45 -2.32
N LEU A 259 8.31 20.26 -3.33
CA LEU A 259 6.89 20.57 -3.26
C LEU A 259 6.18 19.75 -2.18
N LEU A 260 6.52 18.46 -2.06
CA LEU A 260 5.88 17.58 -1.10
C LEU A 260 6.27 17.94 0.34
N VAL A 261 7.54 18.25 0.61
CA VAL A 261 8.00 18.71 1.93
C VAL A 261 7.32 20.02 2.31
N ASP A 262 7.25 20.98 1.39
CA ASP A 262 6.59 22.26 1.60
C ASP A 262 5.08 22.08 1.85
N ALA A 263 4.40 21.25 1.05
CA ALA A 263 2.98 20.97 1.22
C ALA A 263 2.66 20.27 2.54
N VAL A 264 3.46 19.28 2.95
CA VAL A 264 3.30 18.59 4.24
C VAL A 264 3.52 19.52 5.43
N ALA A 265 4.45 20.48 5.31
CA ALA A 265 4.70 21.48 6.35
C ALA A 265 3.57 22.52 6.47
N LYS A 266 2.74 22.66 5.42
CA LYS A 266 1.62 23.60 5.40
C LYS A 266 0.37 22.93 5.96
N ASN A 267 -0.26 23.60 6.92
CA ASN A 267 -1.50 23.14 7.54
C ASN A 267 -2.76 23.52 6.71
N GLN A 268 -2.81 23.11 5.44
CA GLN A 268 -3.92 23.37 4.51
C GLN A 268 -3.96 22.30 3.39
N PRO A 269 -5.11 22.07 2.73
CA PRO A 269 -5.20 21.09 1.66
C PRO A 269 -4.32 21.47 0.46
N HIS A 270 -3.61 20.48 -0.07
CA HIS A 270 -2.78 20.61 -1.27
C HIS A 270 -3.03 19.48 -2.27
N LEU A 271 -2.86 19.79 -3.55
CA LEU A 271 -2.76 18.81 -4.63
C LEU A 271 -1.43 18.96 -5.35
N ILE A 272 -0.68 17.87 -5.52
CA ILE A 272 0.54 17.83 -6.32
C ILE A 272 0.35 16.80 -7.40
N GLU A 273 0.36 17.23 -8.66
CA GLU A 273 0.41 16.33 -9.80
C GLU A 273 1.86 16.04 -10.18
N ILE A 274 2.25 14.76 -10.19
CA ILE A 274 3.50 14.28 -10.77
C ILE A 274 3.21 13.62 -12.11
N CYS A 275 3.64 14.28 -13.20
CA CYS A 275 3.43 13.81 -14.56
C CYS A 275 4.42 12.69 -14.90
N MET A 276 3.90 11.53 -15.26
CA MET A 276 4.62 10.31 -15.66
C MET A 276 4.38 9.96 -17.13
N ASP A 277 3.97 10.95 -17.94
CA ASP A 277 3.81 10.76 -19.38
C ASP A 277 5.11 10.25 -20.02
N GLY A 278 4.98 9.31 -20.94
CA GLY A 278 6.12 8.60 -21.55
C GLY A 278 6.82 7.58 -20.64
N GLN A 279 6.45 7.44 -19.37
CA GLN A 279 7.01 6.43 -18.46
C GLN A 279 6.13 5.17 -18.32
N GLN A 280 5.00 5.10 -19.03
CA GLN A 280 4.04 3.98 -18.96
C GLN A 280 4.73 2.62 -19.09
N GLN A 281 5.57 2.44 -20.11
CA GLN A 281 6.24 1.15 -20.36
C GLN A 281 7.16 0.73 -19.20
N ALA A 282 7.96 1.68 -18.68
CA ALA A 282 8.84 1.42 -17.55
C ALA A 282 8.05 1.06 -16.28
N ILE A 283 6.89 1.69 -16.07
CA ILE A 283 6.00 1.37 -14.94
C ILE A 283 5.36 -0.02 -15.12
N ILE A 284 4.91 -0.36 -16.34
CA ILE A 284 4.32 -1.67 -16.68
C ILE A 284 5.27 -2.83 -16.36
N GLU A 285 6.55 -2.66 -16.67
CA GLU A 285 7.59 -3.66 -16.40
C GLU A 285 7.82 -3.89 -14.90
N GLN A 286 7.37 -2.97 -14.06
CA GLN A 286 7.57 -2.99 -12.61
C GLN A 286 6.31 -3.42 -11.84
N ILE A 287 5.20 -3.76 -12.51
CA ILE A 287 3.99 -4.25 -11.85
C ILE A 287 4.22 -5.72 -11.42
N PRO A 288 4.24 -6.04 -10.10
CA PRO A 288 4.80 -7.31 -9.62
C PRO A 288 4.01 -8.58 -10.01
N TRP A 289 2.71 -8.44 -10.26
CA TRP A 289 1.79 -9.58 -10.49
C TRP A 289 1.52 -9.84 -11.98
N LEU A 290 2.16 -9.09 -12.87
CA LEU A 290 2.00 -9.17 -14.31
C LEU A 290 3.22 -9.78 -15.00
#